data_AF-A0A974P603-F1
#
_entry.id   AF-A0A974P603-F1
#
_cell.length_a   1.000
_cell.length_b   1.000
_cell.length_c   1.000
_cell.angle_alpha   90.00
_cell.angle_beta   90.00
_cell.angle_gamma   90.00
#
_symmetry.space_group_name_H-M   'P 1'
#
loop_
_entity.id
_entity.type
_entity.pdbx_description
1 polymer ?
#
loop_
_entity_poly.entity_id
_entity_poly.type
_entity_poly.pdbx_seq_one_letter_code
_entity_poly.pdbx_strand_id
1 'polypeptide(L)'
;MSSPQIIAGATGYGVWPANSIEGLLGCNAAPLDGVEIDVHLTADGHVVAHHDYRIAADHSRLGGAFLDTPDRCCGTPVWPS
;
A
#
# COMPACT_ATOMS: atom_id res chain seq x y z
N MET A 1 13.22 28.93 10.92
CA MET A 1 13.17 27.82 9.94
C MET A 1 12.54 26.63 10.62
N SER A 2 11.58 25.96 10.01
CA SER A 2 11.04 24.70 10.53
C SER A 2 12.08 23.59 10.38
N SER A 3 12.13 22.67 11.35
CA SER A 3 12.94 21.44 11.23
C SER A 3 12.47 20.59 10.03
N PRO A 4 13.37 19.82 9.40
CA PRO A 4 12.96 18.85 8.38
C PRO A 4 12.03 17.80 9.00
N GLN A 5 11.01 17.38 8.26
CA GLN A 5 10.10 16.29 8.67
C GLN A 5 10.62 14.95 8.16
N ILE A 6 10.60 13.93 9.02
CA ILE A 6 10.92 12.55 8.69
C ILE A 6 9.61 11.77 8.56
N ILE A 7 9.27 11.40 7.33
CA ILE A 7 8.04 10.66 6.99
C ILE A 7 8.42 9.24 6.56
N ALA A 8 7.81 8.23 7.15
CA ALA A 8 8.00 6.84 6.74
C ALA A 8 7.23 6.52 5.46
N GLY A 9 7.95 6.23 4.37
CA GLY A 9 7.36 5.78 3.10
C GLY A 9 6.69 4.41 3.20
N ALA A 10 5.50 4.26 2.60
CA ALA A 10 4.66 3.07 2.56
C ALA A 10 4.60 2.31 3.89
N THR A 11 4.33 3.02 4.99
CA THR A 11 4.32 2.48 6.36
C THR A 11 5.64 1.86 6.83
N GLY A 12 6.78 2.43 6.40
CA GLY A 12 8.12 2.00 6.83
C GLY A 12 8.69 0.89 5.94
N TYR A 13 8.59 1.07 4.63
CA TYR A 13 9.10 0.15 3.60
C TYR A 13 10.53 -0.33 3.91
N GLY A 14 10.76 -1.63 3.73
CA GLY A 14 12.05 -2.27 4.00
C GLY A 14 12.24 -2.72 5.45
N VAL A 15 11.34 -2.33 6.36
CA VAL A 15 11.30 -2.82 7.75
C VAL A 15 10.06 -3.68 8.00
N TRP A 16 8.90 -3.22 7.53
CA TRP A 16 7.61 -3.93 7.62
C TRP A 16 6.99 -4.14 6.24
N PRO A 17 5.97 -5.02 6.13
CA PRO A 17 5.18 -5.13 4.90
C PRO A 17 4.60 -3.77 4.50
N ALA A 18 4.76 -3.40 3.24
CA ALA A 18 4.36 -2.10 2.72
C ALA A 18 2.85 -1.85 2.86
N ASN A 19 2.47 -0.59 3.14
CA ASN A 19 1.09 -0.14 3.28
C ASN A 19 0.22 -1.00 4.22
N SER A 20 0.84 -1.58 5.26
CA SER A 20 0.18 -2.50 6.19
C SER A 20 -0.15 -1.83 7.52
N ILE A 21 -1.17 -2.36 8.20
CA ILE A 21 -1.50 -1.96 9.58
C ILE A 21 -0.31 -2.24 10.52
N GLU A 22 0.40 -3.35 10.32
CA GLU A 22 1.60 -3.69 11.10
C GLU A 22 2.68 -2.61 10.96
N GLY A 23 3.00 -2.21 9.73
CA GLY A 23 3.96 -1.14 9.45
C GLY A 23 3.53 0.20 10.05
N LEU A 24 2.23 0.52 9.98
CA LEU A 24 1.67 1.72 10.58
C LEU A 24 1.84 1.73 12.10
N LEU A 25 1.57 0.61 12.77
CA LEU A 25 1.75 0.46 14.22
C LEU A 25 3.23 0.58 14.61
N GLY A 26 4.13 -0.01 13.82
CA GLY A 26 5.58 0.12 13.99
C GLY A 26 6.05 1.56 13.86
N CYS A 27 5.59 2.27 12.82
CA CYS A 27 5.89 3.69 12.60
C CYS A 27 5.37 4.58 13.75
N ASN A 28 4.17 4.30 14.26
CA ASN A 28 3.58 5.04 15.39
C ASN A 28 4.39 4.91 16.69
N ALA A 29 5.18 3.84 16.83
CA ALA A 29 6.09 3.64 17.95
C ALA A 29 7.51 4.21 17.71
N ALA A 30 7.81 4.70 16.51
CA ALA A 30 9.11 5.22 16.12
C ALA A 30 9.16 6.77 16.21
N PRO A 31 10.35 7.38 16.32
CA PRO A 31 10.51 8.84 16.39
C PRO A 31 10.39 9.48 14.99
N LEU A 32 9.23 9.33 14.36
CA LEU A 32 8.89 9.85 13.04
C LEU A 32 7.87 10.99 13.16
N ASP A 33 7.91 11.94 12.23
CA ASP A 33 6.94 13.04 12.17
C ASP A 33 5.63 12.63 11.49
N GLY A 34 5.65 11.53 10.74
CA GLY A 34 4.48 11.01 10.06
C GLY A 34 4.74 9.75 9.25
N VAL A 35 3.70 9.33 8.54
CA VAL A 35 3.67 8.12 7.71
C VAL A 35 3.00 8.46 6.38
N GLU A 36 3.52 7.87 5.32
CA GLU A 36 2.97 7.94 3.97
C GLU A 36 2.27 6.62 3.63
N ILE A 37 1.13 6.75 2.95
CA ILE A 37 0.33 5.65 2.44
C ILE A 37 -0.07 5.93 0.99
N ASP A 38 0.07 4.92 0.14
CA ASP A 38 -0.45 4.95 -1.22
C ASP A 38 -1.89 4.44 -1.21
N VAL A 39 -2.79 5.09 -1.95
CA VAL A 39 -4.19 4.69 -2.01
C VAL A 39 -4.72 4.49 -3.42
N HIS A 40 -5.58 3.50 -3.60
CA HIS A 40 -6.36 3.26 -4.81
C HIS A 40 -7.85 3.08 -4.49
N LEU A 41 -8.69 3.14 -5.52
CA LEU A 41 -10.13 2.88 -5.42
C LEU A 41 -10.48 1.53 -6.03
N THR A 42 -11.21 0.70 -5.29
CA THR A 42 -11.87 -0.52 -5.78
C THR A 42 -13.03 -0.21 -6.72
N ALA A 43 -13.39 -1.20 -7.54
CA ALA A 43 -14.53 -1.13 -8.47
C ALA A 43 -15.86 -0.89 -7.75
N ASP A 44 -15.97 -1.29 -6.49
CA ASP A 44 -17.12 -1.05 -5.61
C ASP A 44 -16.96 0.20 -4.72
N GLY A 45 -15.95 1.04 -4.96
CA GLY A 45 -15.83 2.39 -4.41
C GLY A 45 -15.13 2.51 -3.05
N HIS A 46 -14.39 1.49 -2.62
CA HIS A 46 -13.60 1.52 -1.38
C HIS A 46 -12.19 2.05 -1.64
N VAL A 47 -11.68 2.85 -0.70
CA VAL A 47 -10.27 3.26 -0.67
C VAL A 47 -9.45 2.16 -0.02
N VAL A 48 -8.39 1.71 -0.69
CA VAL A 48 -7.47 0.67 -0.19
C VAL A 48 -6.03 1.16 -0.21
N ALA A 49 -5.23 0.72 0.77
CA ALA A 49 -3.81 1.05 0.83
C ALA A 49 -2.98 0.07 -0.01
N HIS A 50 -2.34 0.55 -1.07
CA HIS A 50 -1.56 -0.27 -2.01
C HIS A 50 -0.75 0.64 -2.94
N HIS A 51 0.51 0.31 -3.21
CA HIS A 51 1.40 1.20 -3.99
C HIS A 51 1.13 1.12 -5.50
N ASP A 52 1.24 -0.07 -6.07
CA ASP A 52 1.18 -0.24 -7.53
C ASP A 52 -0.24 -0.20 -8.08
N TYR A 53 -0.40 0.17 -9.35
CA TYR A 53 -1.70 0.10 -10.03
C TYR A 53 -2.16 -1.35 -10.34
N ARG A 54 -1.37 -2.37 -9.97
CA ARG A 54 -1.69 -3.81 -10.07
C ARG A 54 -1.49 -4.49 -8.73
N ILE A 55 -2.31 -5.50 -8.44
CA ILE A 55 -2.13 -6.34 -7.26
C ILE A 55 -0.83 -7.14 -7.44
N ALA A 56 0.09 -7.00 -6.49
CA ALA A 56 1.37 -7.70 -6.51
C ALA A 56 1.15 -9.20 -6.21
N ALA A 57 1.61 -10.06 -7.11
CA ALA A 57 1.29 -11.49 -7.07
C ALA A 57 1.98 -12.23 -5.92
N ASP A 58 3.22 -11.84 -5.64
CA ASP A 58 4.07 -12.35 -4.57
C ASP A 58 3.48 -12.13 -3.17
N HIS A 59 2.63 -11.12 -2.99
CA HIS A 59 2.09 -10.73 -1.70
C HIS A 59 0.57 -10.92 -1.58
N SER A 60 -0.10 -11.45 -2.61
CA SER A 60 -1.57 -11.47 -2.67
C SER A 60 -2.13 -12.85 -2.94
N ARG A 61 -3.33 -13.11 -2.38
CA ARG A 61 -4.03 -14.38 -2.54
C ARG A 61 -5.48 -14.18 -2.95
N LEU A 62 -5.99 -15.07 -3.79
CA LEU A 62 -7.41 -15.18 -4.15
C LEU A 62 -7.90 -16.59 -3.83
N GLY A 63 -8.95 -16.70 -3.01
CA GLY A 63 -9.46 -18.01 -2.58
C GLY A 63 -8.44 -18.84 -1.77
N GLY A 64 -7.47 -18.19 -1.13
CA GLY A 64 -6.43 -18.84 -0.33
C GLY A 64 -5.18 -19.28 -1.11
N ALA A 65 -5.19 -19.20 -2.44
CA ALA A 65 -4.03 -19.46 -3.29
C ALA A 65 -3.33 -18.15 -3.67
N PHE A 66 -2.00 -18.16 -3.76
CA PHE A 66 -1.24 -17.03 -4.30
C PHE A 66 -1.58 -16.81 -5.78
N LEU A 67 -1.46 -15.56 -6.21
CA LEU A 67 -1.60 -15.21 -7.63
C LEU A 67 -0.32 -15.61 -8.38
N ASP A 68 -0.45 -16.11 -9.60
CA ASP A 68 0.69 -16.47 -10.46
C ASP A 68 1.25 -15.25 -11.24
N THR A 69 0.43 -14.23 -11.45
CA THR A 69 0.79 -13.00 -12.17
C THR A 69 0.12 -11.79 -11.51
N PRO A 70 0.69 -10.58 -11.65
CA PRO A 70 0.06 -9.38 -11.12
C PRO A 70 -1.33 -9.19 -11.73
N ASP A 71 -2.36 -9.09 -10.89
CA ASP A 71 -3.74 -8.89 -11.34
C ASP A 71 -4.08 -7.39 -11.39
N ARG A 72 -5.15 -7.04 -12.09
CA ARG A 72 -5.68 -5.67 -12.11
C ARG A 72 -5.92 -5.22 -10.67
N CYS A 73 -5.33 -4.10 -10.28
CA CYS A 73 -5.69 -3.51 -9.00
C CYS A 73 -7.15 -3.09 -9.09
N CYS A 74 -7.92 -3.56 -8.11
CA CYS A 74 -9.15 -2.89 -7.74
C CYS A 74 -10.23 -2.83 -8.84
N GLY A 75 -10.22 -3.76 -9.80
CA GLY A 75 -11.28 -3.88 -10.82
C GLY A 75 -11.45 -2.64 -11.72
N THR A 76 -10.40 -1.83 -11.89
CA THR A 76 -10.47 -0.63 -12.73
C THR A 76 -10.96 -0.94 -14.15
N PRO A 77 -11.96 -0.19 -14.67
CA PRO A 77 -12.28 -0.20 -16.09
C PRO A 77 -11.02 0.19 -16.88
N VAL A 78 -10.82 -0.43 -18.04
CA VAL A 78 -9.82 0.04 -19.01
C VAL A 78 -9.95 1.55 -19.19
N TRP A 79 -8.97 2.32 -18.75
CA TRP A 79 -8.83 3.70 -19.23
C TRP A 79 -8.68 3.60 -20.74
N PRO A 80 -9.57 4.23 -21.54
CA PRO A 80 -9.43 4.19 -22.98
C PRO A 80 -8.09 4.83 -23.33
N SER A 81 -7.30 4.08 -24.10
CA SER A 81 -6.07 4.55 -24.74
C SER A 81 -6.26 5.85 -25.50
#